data_AF-A0A101XLC9-F1
#
_entry.id   AF-A0A101XLC9-F1
#
_cell.length_a   1.000
_cell.length_b   1.000
_cell.length_c   1.000
_cell.angle_alpha   90.00
_cell.angle_beta   90.00
_cell.angle_gamma   90.00
#
_symmetry.space_group_name_H-M   'P 1'
#
loop_
_entity.id
_entity.type
_entity.pdbx_description
1 polymer ?
#
loop_
_entity_poly.entity_id
_entity_poly.type
_entity_poly.pdbx_seq_one_letter_code
_entity_poly.pdbx_strand_id
1 'polypeptide(L)'
;MSQVKVKIPVAQTSIWKSKGNYIWVVKDRHLIDFLLPYVGKQVEIEIAGISIRTRLIRLTQKGTFYIGSFLPRRLAPTWEKLRQKSNEYNAVIVITERNDGEQA
;
A
#
# COMPACT_ATOMS: atom_id res chain seq x y z
N MET A 1 -10.39 -20.98 13.61
CA MET A 1 -9.23 -20.11 13.38
C MET A 1 -9.76 -18.73 13.01
N SER A 2 -9.60 -17.73 13.89
CA SER A 2 -10.15 -16.39 13.65
C SER A 2 -9.11 -15.52 12.95
N GLN A 3 -9.44 -14.97 11.79
CA GLN A 3 -8.60 -13.99 11.10
C GLN A 3 -9.01 -12.59 11.56
N VAL A 4 -8.06 -11.80 12.03
CA VAL A 4 -8.30 -10.39 12.34
C VAL A 4 -7.97 -9.58 11.09
N LYS A 5 -8.93 -8.79 10.63
CA LYS A 5 -8.73 -7.86 9.51
C LYS A 5 -8.58 -6.46 10.07
N VAL A 6 -7.37 -5.94 10.04
CA VAL A 6 -7.08 -4.55 10.44
C VAL A 6 -7.20 -3.67 9.19
N LYS A 7 -8.10 -2.68 9.25
CA LYS A 7 -8.26 -1.67 8.20
C LYS A 7 -7.54 -0.39 8.61
N ILE A 8 -6.58 0.03 7.80
CA ILE A 8 -5.74 1.19 8.06
C ILE A 8 -6.05 2.23 6.98
N PRO A 9 -6.76 3.32 7.31
CA PRO A 9 -6.97 4.41 6.37
C PRO A 9 -5.66 5.17 6.14
N VAL A 10 -5.39 5.51 4.89
CA VAL A 10 -4.19 6.22 4.46
C VAL A 10 -4.59 7.43 3.64
N ALA A 11 -4.48 8.62 4.20
CA ALA A 11 -4.94 9.84 3.53
C ALA A 11 -3.94 10.37 2.50
N GLN A 12 -2.64 10.20 2.75
CA GLN A 12 -1.57 10.80 1.94
C GLN A 12 -0.82 9.72 1.16
N THR A 13 -1.36 9.33 0.00
CA THR A 13 -0.70 8.38 -0.90
C THR A 13 -0.52 8.93 -2.30
N SER A 14 0.52 8.49 -3.00
CA SER A 14 0.79 8.87 -4.38
C SER A 14 1.03 7.66 -5.25
N ILE A 15 0.72 7.81 -6.54
CA ILE A 15 1.06 6.82 -7.56
C ILE A 15 2.29 7.32 -8.31
N TRP A 16 3.40 6.62 -8.13
CA TRP A 16 4.64 6.88 -8.85
C TRP A 16 4.73 6.00 -10.09
N LYS A 17 5.40 6.52 -11.11
CA LYS A 17 5.71 5.78 -12.34
C LYS A 17 7.21 5.54 -12.39
N SER A 18 7.59 4.28 -12.60
CA SER A 18 8.99 3.88 -12.76
C SER A 18 9.14 2.98 -13.97
N LYS A 19 9.77 3.49 -15.03
CA LYS A 19 9.87 2.90 -16.38
C LYS A 19 8.49 2.53 -16.95
N GLY A 20 7.98 1.34 -16.64
CA GLY A 20 6.66 0.84 -17.03
C GLY A 20 5.80 0.29 -15.87
N ASN A 21 6.27 0.43 -14.64
CA ASN A 21 5.53 0.02 -13.44
C ASN A 21 4.92 1.23 -12.76
N TYR A 22 3.78 1.00 -12.11
CA TYR A 22 3.18 1.96 -11.20
C TYR A 22 3.36 1.46 -9.78
N ILE A 23 3.65 2.37 -8.88
CA ILE A 23 3.92 2.09 -7.48
C ILE A 23 3.04 3.00 -6.66
N TRP A 24 2.20 2.42 -5.82
CA TRP A 24 1.50 3.19 -4.80
C TRP A 24 2.45 3.39 -3.62
N VAL A 25 2.50 4.61 -3.10
CA VAL A 25 3.47 5.03 -2.09
C VAL A 25 2.75 5.81 -0.99
N VAL A 26 3.01 5.44 0.25
CA VAL A 26 2.60 6.17 1.46
C VAL A 26 3.57 7.32 1.69
N LYS A 27 3.04 8.52 1.91
CA LYS A 27 3.84 9.72 2.22
C LYS A 27 3.83 10.09 3.71
N ASP A 28 2.80 9.69 4.43
CA ASP A 28 2.68 9.96 5.87
C ASP A 28 3.79 9.22 6.65
N ARG A 29 4.64 9.98 7.32
CA ARG A 29 5.81 9.45 8.04
C ARG A 29 5.42 8.57 9.22
N HIS A 30 4.39 8.94 9.98
CA HIS A 30 3.92 8.12 11.10
C HIS A 30 3.38 6.78 10.60
N LEU A 31 2.69 6.80 9.46
CA LEU A 31 2.17 5.59 8.86
C LEU A 31 3.27 4.71 8.24
N ILE A 32 4.30 5.33 7.65
CA ILE A 32 5.48 4.62 7.16
C ILE A 32 6.12 3.79 8.28
N ASP A 33 6.33 4.39 9.46
CA ASP A 33 6.93 3.70 10.61
C ASP A 33 6.01 2.59 11.14
N PHE A 34 4.70 2.84 11.21
CA PHE A 34 3.71 1.83 11.60
C PHE A 34 3.65 0.64 10.62
N LEU A 35 3.81 0.89 9.32
CA LEU A 35 3.75 -0.14 8.28
C LEU A 35 5.06 -0.91 8.09
N LEU A 36 6.16 -0.43 8.70
CA LEU A 36 7.47 -1.05 8.57
C LEU A 36 7.51 -2.54 8.98
N PRO A 37 6.86 -2.99 10.08
CA PRO A 37 6.78 -4.40 10.46
C PRO A 37 5.96 -5.27 9.50
N TYR A 38 5.17 -4.65 8.62
CA TYR A 38 4.32 -5.32 7.64
C TYR A 38 4.97 -5.44 6.26
N VAL A 39 6.18 -4.88 6.07
CA VAL A 39 6.95 -5.04 4.83
C VAL A 39 7.17 -6.53 4.52
N GLY A 40 6.95 -6.92 3.27
CA GLY A 40 7.03 -8.31 2.82
C GLY A 40 5.75 -9.12 3.02
N LYS A 41 4.79 -8.65 3.83
CA LYS A 41 3.50 -9.32 4.01
C LYS A 41 2.56 -9.03 2.85
N GLN A 42 1.68 -9.99 2.56
CA GLN A 42 0.57 -9.78 1.64
C GLN A 42 -0.52 -8.97 2.33
N VAL A 43 -0.99 -7.94 1.64
CA VAL A 43 -2.06 -7.05 2.07
C VAL A 43 -3.04 -6.87 0.93
N GLU A 44 -4.22 -6.36 1.25
CA GLU A 44 -5.12 -5.79 0.27
C GLU A 44 -5.04 -4.27 0.37
N ILE A 45 -4.97 -3.58 -0.76
CA ILE A 45 -4.96 -2.13 -0.82
C ILE A 45 -6.15 -1.70 -1.66
N GLU A 46 -7.00 -0.86 -1.09
CA GLU A 46 -8.12 -0.24 -1.79
C GLU A 46 -7.76 1.20 -2.14
N ILE A 47 -7.75 1.54 -3.43
CA ILE A 47 -7.43 2.89 -3.92
C ILE A 47 -8.53 3.31 -4.88
N ALA A 48 -9.22 4.42 -4.60
CA ALA A 48 -10.31 4.93 -5.44
C ALA A 48 -11.37 3.85 -5.80
N GLY A 49 -11.74 3.00 -4.82
CA GLY A 49 -12.71 1.90 -4.99
C GLY A 49 -12.16 0.66 -5.71
N ILE A 50 -10.86 0.61 -6.00
CA ILE A 50 -10.21 -0.55 -6.63
C ILE A 50 -9.41 -1.30 -5.55
N SER A 51 -9.85 -2.51 -5.22
CA SER A 51 -9.13 -3.42 -4.35
C SER A 51 -8.08 -4.23 -5.12
N ILE A 52 -6.85 -4.24 -4.60
CA ILE A 52 -5.75 -5.04 -5.12
C ILE A 52 -5.09 -5.84 -4.01
N ARG A 53 -4.87 -7.14 -4.25
CA ARG A 53 -4.04 -7.97 -3.38
C ARG A 53 -2.59 -7.84 -3.82
N THR A 54 -1.72 -7.43 -2.92
CA THR A 54 -0.33 -7.13 -3.23
C THR A 54 0.56 -7.31 -2.00
N ARG A 55 1.87 -7.07 -2.14
CA ARG A 55 2.86 -7.14 -1.06
C ARG A 55 3.36 -5.74 -0.72
N LEU A 56 3.46 -5.42 0.57
CA LEU A 56 4.11 -4.18 1.00
C LEU A 56 5.61 -4.27 0.76
N ILE A 57 6.19 -3.20 0.25
CA ILE A 57 7.62 -3.09 -0.03
C ILE A 57 8.17 -1.81 0.58
N ARG A 58 9.43 -1.87 0.97
CA ARG A 58 10.23 -0.69 1.31
C ARG A 58 10.89 -0.16 0.04
N LEU A 59 10.76 1.13 -0.19
CA LEU A 59 11.38 1.86 -1.31
C LEU A 59 12.32 2.89 -0.74
N THR A 60 13.50 3.05 -1.34
CA THR A 60 14.44 4.12 -0.96
C THR A 60 14.62 5.05 -2.14
N GLN A 61 14.39 6.34 -1.92
CA GLN A 61 14.58 7.39 -2.92
C GLN A 61 15.36 8.55 -2.30
N LYS A 62 16.53 8.86 -2.87
CA LYS A 62 17.41 9.96 -2.43
C LYS A 62 17.68 9.95 -0.91
N GLY A 63 17.92 8.77 -0.33
CA GLY A 63 18.18 8.61 1.11
C GLY A 63 16.95 8.62 2.01
N THR A 64 15.75 8.90 1.48
CA THR A 64 14.48 8.79 2.22
C THR A 64 13.83 7.44 1.90
N PHE A 65 13.33 6.75 2.92
CA PHE A 65 12.57 5.51 2.72
C PHE A 65 11.07 5.78 2.75
N TYR A 66 10.35 4.98 1.96
CA TYR A 66 8.90 5.01 1.83
C TYR A 66 8.38 3.58 1.90
N ILE A 67 7.12 3.42 2.31
CA ILE A 67 6.38 2.16 2.16
C ILE A 67 5.47 2.28 0.94
N GLY A 68 5.40 1.22 0.15
CA GLY A 68 4.55 1.19 -1.02
C GLY A 68 4.21 -0.20 -1.48
N SER A 69 3.66 -0.28 -2.69
CA SER A 69 3.39 -1.54 -3.35
C SER A 69 3.34 -1.39 -4.87
N PHE A 70 3.73 -2.45 -5.59
CA PHE A 70 3.59 -2.50 -7.03
C PHE A 70 2.13 -2.65 -7.42
N LEU A 71 1.67 -1.76 -8.30
CA LEU A 71 0.33 -1.82 -8.85
C LEU A 71 0.30 -2.76 -10.07
N PRO A 72 -0.79 -3.50 -10.27
CA PRO A 72 -0.88 -4.48 -11.34
C PRO A 72 -0.88 -3.81 -12.73
N ARG A 73 0.01 -4.28 -13.61
CA ARG A 73 0.20 -3.71 -14.96
C ARG A 73 -1.05 -3.75 -15.85
N ARG A 74 -1.92 -4.74 -15.66
CA ARG A 74 -3.20 -4.85 -16.41
C ARG A 74 -4.11 -3.63 -16.23
N LEU A 75 -3.93 -2.87 -15.14
CA LEU A 75 -4.66 -1.64 -14.85
C LEU A 75 -3.81 -0.38 -15.12
N ALA A 76 -2.72 -0.49 -15.89
CA ALA A 76 -1.83 0.64 -16.22
C ALA A 76 -2.56 1.90 -16.73
N PRO A 77 -3.55 1.80 -17.65
CA PRO A 77 -4.31 2.98 -18.08
C PRO A 77 -5.07 3.65 -16.92
N THR A 78 -5.58 2.86 -15.97
CA THR A 78 -6.27 3.35 -14.78
C THR A 78 -5.30 4.08 -13.85
N TRP A 79 -4.13 3.51 -13.60
CA TRP A 79 -3.10 4.11 -12.75
C TRP A 79 -2.54 5.40 -13.33
N GLU A 80 -2.36 5.48 -14.66
CA GLU A 80 -1.93 6.72 -15.32
C GLU A 80 -3.01 7.80 -15.19
N LYS A 81 -4.29 7.46 -15.44
CA LYS A 81 -5.41 8.41 -15.27
C LYS A 81 -5.51 8.93 -13.84
N LEU A 82 -5.39 8.06 -12.85
CA LEU A 82 -5.35 8.46 -11.45
C LEU A 82 -4.12 9.34 -11.22
N ARG A 83 -2.91 8.90 -11.53
CA ARG A 83 -1.70 9.72 -11.35
C ARG A 83 -1.81 11.14 -11.94
N GLN A 84 -2.48 11.31 -13.08
CA GLN A 84 -2.68 12.62 -13.72
C GLN A 84 -3.76 13.48 -13.05
N LYS A 85 -4.81 12.86 -12.49
CA LYS A 85 -5.96 13.58 -11.91
C LYS A 85 -5.66 14.22 -10.55
N SER A 86 -4.82 13.57 -9.75
CA SER A 86 -4.42 14.05 -8.43
C SER A 86 -3.06 13.50 -8.06
N ASN A 87 -2.29 14.29 -7.32
CA ASN A 87 -1.05 13.84 -6.72
C ASN A 87 -1.27 13.02 -5.46
N GLU A 88 -2.46 13.11 -4.86
CA GLU A 88 -2.77 12.49 -3.56
C GLU A 88 -4.10 11.75 -3.57
N TYR A 89 -4.07 10.55 -2.98
CA TYR A 89 -5.18 9.61 -2.90
C TYR A 89 -5.37 9.09 -1.50
N ASN A 90 -6.64 9.02 -1.09
CA ASN A 90 -7.03 8.19 0.03
C ASN A 90 -6.95 6.71 -0.41
N ALA A 91 -6.38 5.89 0.45
CA ALA A 91 -6.35 4.44 0.29
C ALA A 91 -6.68 3.76 1.62
N VAL A 92 -7.06 2.50 1.56
CA VAL A 92 -7.23 1.66 2.76
C VAL A 92 -6.34 0.44 2.60
N ILE A 93 -5.47 0.19 3.57
CA ILE A 93 -4.72 -1.05 3.65
C ILE A 93 -5.50 -2.00 4.55
N VAL A 94 -5.79 -3.21 4.06
CA VAL A 94 -6.37 -4.28 4.85
C VAL A 94 -5.30 -5.33 5.08
N ILE A 95 -4.90 -5.47 6.35
CA ILE A 95 -3.95 -6.47 6.79
C ILE A 95 -4.73 -7.61 7.42
N THR A 96 -4.51 -8.83 6.92
CA THR A 96 -5.09 -10.03 7.51
C THR A 96 -4.05 -10.66 8.44
N GLU A 97 -4.25 -10.50 9.73
CA GLU A 97 -3.44 -11.13 10.76
C GLU A 97 -4.10 -12.45 11.17
N ARG A 98 -3.27 -13.49 11.33
CA ARG A 98 -3.74 -14.70 12.00
C ARG A 98 -3.78 -14.35 13.47
N ASN A 99 -4.95 -14.53 14.10
CA ASN A 99 -5.01 -14.59 15.55
C ASN A 99 -4.40 -15.94 15.94
N ASP A 100 -3.07 -15.97 16.03
CA ASP A 100 -2.38 -17.03 16.74
C ASP A 100 -2.73 -16.79 18.20
N GLY A 101 -3.88 -17.34 18.60
CA GLY A 101 -4.40 -17.21 19.94
C GLY A 101 -3.29 -17.58 20.90
N GLU A 102 -2.99 -16.63 21.78
CA GLU A 102 -2.29 -16.79 23.04
C GLU A 102 -2.52 -18.23 23.57
N GLN A 103 -1.52 -19.09 23.37
CA GLN A 103 -1.42 -20.37 24.04
C GLN A 103 -0.04 -20.41 24.69
N ALA A 104 -0.08 -20.07 25.97
CA ALA A 104 0.74 -20.53 27.09
C ALA A 104 2.27 -20.37 27.01
#